data_AF-A0A1V5YT92-F1
#
_entry.id   AF-A0A1V5YT92-F1
#
_cell.length_a   1.000
_cell.length_b   1.000
_cell.length_c   1.000
_cell.angle_alpha   90.00
_cell.angle_beta   90.00
_cell.angle_gamma   90.00
#
_symmetry.space_group_name_H-M   'P 1'
#
loop_
_entity.id
_entity.type
_entity.pdbx_description
1 polymer ?
#
loop_
_entity_poly.entity_id
_entity_poly.type
_entity_poly.pdbx_seq_one_letter_code
_entity_poly.pdbx_strand_id
1 'polypeptide(L)'
;MERALLEQGVILAAGWKRRAEYLSIHPRDLTVLDKPQGITLSDSEFLDLQSARSEEACQWWEKQVDEYLQYWTARLKVFEEKQSRLLNAVEKGRLTPARANQRAQRFNRQYEHARMQIQLCKDLAACLQGDHSLPLPVLPLCQYSVSNHTHSRNWMSASSALKKSQSSILSRITGRFVAGSLSFHSLSITDRTALVLSLLLSALIAAGGCMYAFRGEKIAITVKAIDRGEYEVSFSNTSPKTLALILPYNGGGLEKSIPPPLGVTVELLDKKKNLPLNQSIESLWYYRDKSAYLKGPVLLSPFSQEVLSLRLDRDEIEKTGASEQLQIRLTIFRAPNRKSKSYTFPLSSDSIRPKE
;
A
#
# COMPACT_ATOMS: atom_id res chain seq x y z
N MET A 1 11.60 6.21 -6.53
CA MET A 1 11.01 7.05 -5.47
C MET A 1 9.52 6.80 -5.47
N GLU A 2 8.95 6.36 -4.33
CA GLU A 2 7.50 6.17 -4.18
C GLU A 2 6.84 7.53 -3.92
N ARG A 3 5.73 7.81 -4.61
CA ARG A 3 5.02 9.10 -4.56
C ARG A 3 4.75 9.58 -3.13
N ALA A 4 4.20 8.70 -2.29
CA ALA A 4 3.81 9.04 -0.92
C ALA A 4 5.00 9.49 -0.05
N LEU A 5 6.21 8.94 -0.29
CA LEU A 5 7.41 9.30 0.47
C LEU A 5 7.95 10.67 0.05
N LEU A 6 7.86 11.02 -1.23
CA LEU A 6 8.26 12.33 -1.74
C LEU A 6 7.32 13.42 -1.19
N GLU A 7 6.01 13.20 -1.28
CA GLU A 7 5.01 14.13 -0.74
C GLU A 7 5.19 14.35 0.77
N GLN A 8 5.32 13.27 1.56
CA GLN A 8 5.51 13.36 3.01
C GLN A 8 6.80 14.07 3.40
N GLY A 9 7.91 13.75 2.73
CA GLY A 9 9.21 14.37 2.99
C GLY A 9 9.21 15.87 2.73
N VAL A 10 8.64 16.29 1.59
CA VAL A 10 8.47 17.69 1.22
C VAL A 10 7.60 18.44 2.22
N ILE A 11 6.45 17.87 2.59
CA ILE A 11 5.52 18.48 3.55
C ILE A 11 6.19 18.67 4.93
N LEU A 12 6.98 17.68 5.39
CA LEU A 12 7.70 17.79 6.65
C LEU A 12 8.81 18.84 6.60
N ALA A 13 9.56 18.93 5.51
CA ALA A 13 10.62 19.93 5.36
C ALA A 13 10.05 21.36 5.26
N ALA A 14 9.02 21.56 4.44
CA ALA A 14 8.32 22.84 4.33
C ALA A 14 7.65 23.24 5.65
N GLY A 15 7.05 22.28 6.35
CA GLY A 15 6.46 22.49 7.68
C GLY A 15 7.49 22.90 8.72
N TRP A 16 8.64 22.23 8.73
CA TRP A 16 9.75 22.57 9.60
C TRP A 16 10.25 23.99 9.33
N LYS A 17 10.48 24.34 8.06
CA LYS A 17 10.99 25.66 7.66
C LYS A 17 10.03 26.77 8.10
N ARG A 18 8.73 26.66 7.78
CA ARG A 18 7.74 27.66 8.20
C ARG A 18 7.61 27.79 9.72
N ARG A 19 7.68 26.68 10.46
CA ARG A 19 7.63 26.71 11.94
C ARG A 19 8.88 27.35 12.53
N ALA A 20 10.05 27.06 11.98
CA ALA A 20 11.31 27.68 12.39
C ALA A 20 11.28 29.18 12.12
N GLU A 21 10.92 29.61 10.90
CA GLU A 21 10.77 31.03 10.54
C GLU A 21 9.76 31.76 11.44
N TYR A 22 8.60 31.15 11.72
CA TYR A 22 7.60 31.72 12.62
C TYR A 22 8.16 31.96 14.02
N LEU A 23 8.85 30.96 14.59
CA LEU A 23 9.41 31.04 15.94
C LEU A 23 10.63 31.96 16.02
N SER A 24 11.38 32.14 14.93
CA SER A 24 12.44 33.15 14.86
C SER A 24 11.87 34.58 14.94
N ILE A 25 10.66 34.82 14.42
CA ILE A 25 9.96 36.11 14.55
C ILE A 25 9.27 36.21 15.92
N HIS A 26 8.73 35.10 16.44
CA HIS A 26 7.97 35.03 17.70
C HIS A 26 8.62 34.10 18.74
N PRO A 27 9.82 34.42 19.25
CA PRO A 27 10.58 33.51 20.11
C PRO A 27 9.89 33.22 21.46
N ARG A 28 8.97 34.09 21.90
CA ARG A 28 8.18 33.89 23.12
C ARG A 28 7.20 32.71 23.03
N ASP A 29 6.86 32.27 21.81
CA ASP A 29 5.96 31.14 21.56
C ASP A 29 6.69 29.80 21.56
N LEU A 30 8.02 29.79 21.75
CA LEU A 30 8.82 28.59 21.81
C LEU A 30 8.49 27.81 23.09
N THR A 31 7.98 26.59 22.92
CA THR A 31 7.57 25.76 24.05
C THR A 31 8.61 24.71 24.41
N VAL A 32 8.50 24.12 25.61
CA VAL A 32 9.34 22.99 26.04
C VAL A 32 9.18 21.78 25.11
N LEU A 33 8.04 21.63 24.44
CA LEU A 33 7.78 20.53 23.49
C LEU A 33 8.56 20.70 22.18
N ASP A 34 8.90 21.93 21.78
CA ASP A 34 9.68 22.21 20.57
C ASP A 34 11.15 21.75 20.71
N LYS A 35 11.64 21.63 21.95
CA LYS A 35 13.03 21.28 22.27
C LYS A 35 13.17 19.80 22.65
N PRO A 36 14.29 19.14 22.28
CA PRO A 36 14.62 17.84 22.82
C PRO A 36 14.97 17.93 24.32
N GLN A 37 14.68 16.87 25.08
CA GLN A 37 14.99 16.81 26.50
C GLN A 37 16.50 16.93 26.75
N GLY A 38 16.90 17.80 27.69
CA GLY A 38 18.30 17.98 28.10
C GLY A 38 19.14 18.86 27.17
N ILE A 39 18.52 19.69 26.32
CA ILE A 39 19.27 20.63 25.48
C ILE A 39 19.96 21.72 26.32
N THR A 40 21.22 21.99 26.03
CA THR A 40 22.05 23.01 26.70
C THR A 40 22.17 24.32 25.92
N LEU A 41 21.67 24.36 24.69
CA LEU A 41 21.67 25.56 23.85
C LEU A 41 20.69 26.59 24.39
N SER A 42 21.03 27.87 24.22
CA SER A 42 20.07 28.96 24.42
C SER A 42 18.96 28.90 23.35
N ASP A 43 17.83 29.55 23.65
CA ASP A 43 16.66 29.55 22.77
C ASP A 43 16.96 30.15 21.39
N SER A 44 17.78 31.19 21.32
CA SER A 44 18.24 31.79 20.07
C SER A 44 19.14 30.85 19.28
N GLU A 45 20.15 30.25 19.91
CA GLU A 45 21.06 29.32 19.24
C GLU A 45 20.32 28.07 18.74
N PHE A 46 19.30 27.62 19.48
CA PHE A 46 18.45 26.52 19.05
C PHE A 46 17.64 26.89 17.82
N LEU A 47 16.98 28.06 17.79
CA LEU A 47 16.17 28.50 16.65
C LEU A 47 17.02 28.73 15.40
N ASP A 48 18.20 29.34 15.52
CA ASP A 48 19.13 29.54 14.41
C ASP A 48 19.55 28.20 13.79
N LEU A 49 19.89 27.22 14.65
CA LEU A 49 20.25 25.87 14.22
C LEU A 49 19.07 25.14 13.55
N GLN A 50 17.85 25.32 14.04
CA GLN A 50 16.65 24.74 13.42
C GLN A 50 16.35 25.38 12.07
N SER A 51 16.51 26.70 11.95
CA SER A 51 16.36 27.43 10.69
C SER A 51 17.33 26.89 9.63
N ALA A 52 18.63 26.86 9.94
CA ALA A 52 19.66 26.36 9.03
C ALA A 52 19.39 24.91 8.59
N ARG A 53 19.04 24.01 9.52
CA ARG A 53 18.74 22.61 9.20
C ARG A 53 17.47 22.43 8.37
N SER A 54 16.45 23.24 8.64
CA SER A 54 15.20 23.20 7.87
C SER A 54 15.42 23.67 6.42
N GLU A 55 16.34 24.62 6.23
CA GLU A 55 16.72 25.11 4.90
C GLU A 55 17.54 24.07 4.13
N GLU A 56 18.55 23.46 4.76
CA GLU A 56 19.30 22.33 4.19
C GLU A 56 18.37 21.18 3.79
N ALA A 57 17.37 20.88 4.64
CA ALA A 57 16.36 19.87 4.37
C ALA A 57 15.50 20.22 3.14
N CYS A 58 15.06 21.48 3.01
CA CYS A 58 14.30 21.92 1.85
C CYS A 58 15.15 21.81 0.57
N GLN A 59 16.38 22.32 0.57
CA GLN A 59 17.30 22.22 -0.57
C GLN A 59 17.58 20.77 -1.00
N TRP A 60 17.68 19.86 -0.04
CA TRP A 60 17.84 18.44 -0.34
C TRP A 60 16.61 17.88 -1.04
N TRP A 61 15.40 18.19 -0.55
CA TRP A 61 14.15 17.74 -1.16
C TRP A 61 13.88 18.38 -2.52
N GLU A 62 14.26 19.64 -2.73
CA GLU A 62 14.21 20.30 -4.04
C GLU A 62 14.98 19.50 -5.08
N LYS A 63 16.23 19.11 -4.78
CA LYS A 63 17.04 18.26 -5.66
C LYS A 63 16.36 16.91 -5.95
N GLN A 64 15.71 16.31 -4.95
CA GLN A 64 15.00 15.04 -5.14
C GLN A 64 13.74 15.19 -6.01
N VAL A 65 12.99 16.27 -5.83
CA VAL A 65 11.83 16.60 -6.67
C VAL A 65 12.27 16.85 -8.11
N ASP A 66 13.37 17.57 -8.32
CA ASP A 66 13.93 17.83 -9.66
C ASP A 66 14.40 16.54 -10.36
N GLU A 67 15.11 15.67 -9.65
CA GLU A 67 15.50 14.34 -10.19
C GLU A 67 14.26 13.52 -10.61
N TYR A 68 13.19 13.56 -9.80
CA TYR A 68 11.95 12.85 -10.08
C TYR A 68 11.17 13.47 -11.25
N LEU A 69 11.16 14.79 -11.35
CA LEU A 69 10.59 15.55 -12.47
C LEU A 69 11.30 15.21 -13.78
N GLN A 70 12.64 15.21 -13.78
CA GLN A 70 13.43 14.83 -14.95
C GLN A 70 13.15 13.39 -15.38
N TYR A 71 13.07 12.46 -14.43
CA TYR A 71 12.72 11.06 -14.69
C TYR A 71 11.38 10.90 -15.40
N TRP A 72 10.32 11.54 -14.89
CA TRP A 72 8.99 11.43 -15.49
C TRP A 72 8.88 12.19 -16.82
N THR A 73 9.56 13.32 -16.95
CA THR A 73 9.62 14.08 -18.21
C THR A 73 10.29 13.26 -19.31
N ALA A 74 11.39 12.56 -18.99
CA ALA A 74 12.04 11.64 -19.94
C ALA A 74 11.12 10.48 -20.34
N ARG A 75 10.38 9.90 -19.38
CA ARG A 75 9.40 8.84 -19.67
C ARG A 75 8.23 9.32 -20.53
N LEU A 76 7.74 10.52 -20.29
CA LEU A 76 6.66 11.10 -21.06
C LEU A 76 7.04 11.20 -22.55
N LYS A 77 8.24 11.70 -22.86
CA LYS A 77 8.79 11.72 -24.24
C LYS A 77 8.82 10.33 -24.88
N VAL A 78 9.26 9.31 -24.14
CA VAL A 78 9.27 7.92 -24.63
C VAL A 78 7.85 7.40 -24.93
N PHE A 79 6.85 7.81 -24.15
CA PHE A 79 5.46 7.43 -24.42
C PHE A 79 4.89 8.16 -25.65
N GLU A 80 5.21 9.43 -25.83
CA GLU A 80 4.83 10.20 -27.03
C GLU A 80 5.44 9.59 -28.30
N GLU A 81 6.72 9.19 -28.26
CA GLU A 81 7.36 8.47 -29.36
C GLU A 81 6.72 7.10 -29.65
N LYS A 82 6.31 6.37 -28.61
CA LYS A 82 5.61 5.08 -28.80
C LYS A 82 4.24 5.27 -29.42
N GLN A 83 3.55 6.35 -29.07
CA GLN A 83 2.25 6.70 -29.63
C GLN A 83 2.38 7.08 -31.11
N SER A 84 3.36 7.91 -31.48
CA SER A 84 3.62 8.27 -32.89
C SER A 84 4.03 7.06 -33.73
N ARG A 85 4.87 6.16 -33.20
CA ARG A 85 5.23 4.89 -33.87
C ARG A 85 4.03 3.97 -34.06
N LEU A 86 3.09 3.98 -33.13
CA LEU A 86 1.87 3.16 -33.22
C LEU A 86 0.93 3.69 -34.32
N LEU A 87 0.74 5.00 -34.43
CA LEU A 87 -0.02 5.62 -35.51
C LEU A 87 0.61 5.30 -36.88
N ASN A 88 1.92 5.49 -37.01
CA ASN A 88 2.68 5.14 -38.23
C ASN A 88 2.57 3.65 -38.61
N ALA A 89 2.42 2.74 -37.64
CA ALA A 89 2.28 1.30 -37.91
C ALA A 89 0.87 0.92 -38.40
N VAL A 90 -0.16 1.66 -37.98
CA VAL A 90 -1.53 1.52 -38.46
C VAL A 90 -1.65 2.05 -39.89
N GLU A 91 -1.12 3.24 -40.16
CA GLU A 91 -1.11 3.85 -41.50
C GLU A 91 -0.39 2.97 -42.54
N LYS A 92 0.69 2.29 -42.13
CA LYS A 92 1.45 1.37 -42.98
C LYS A 92 0.82 -0.04 -43.08
N GLY A 93 -0.36 -0.26 -42.51
CA GLY A 93 -1.06 -1.55 -42.56
C GLY A 93 -0.37 -2.70 -41.79
N ARG A 94 0.65 -2.40 -40.97
CA ARG A 94 1.44 -3.42 -40.22
C ARG A 94 0.75 -3.90 -38.94
N LEU A 95 -0.32 -3.22 -38.52
CA LEU A 95 -1.09 -3.53 -37.32
C LEU A 95 -2.58 -3.42 -37.60
N THR A 96 -3.36 -4.39 -37.11
CA THR A 96 -4.82 -4.32 -37.19
C THR A 96 -5.37 -3.24 -36.25
N PRO A 97 -6.44 -2.52 -36.64
CA PRO A 97 -7.04 -1.46 -35.83
C PRO A 97 -7.41 -1.90 -34.40
N ALA A 98 -7.92 -3.12 -34.25
CA ALA A 98 -8.26 -3.69 -32.93
C ALA A 98 -7.05 -3.85 -32.00
N ARG A 99 -5.92 -4.35 -32.52
CA ARG A 99 -4.67 -4.50 -31.75
C ARG A 99 -4.00 -3.14 -31.49
N ALA A 100 -4.14 -2.19 -32.41
CA ALA A 100 -3.68 -0.83 -32.24
C ALA A 100 -4.45 -0.11 -31.12
N ASN A 101 -5.78 -0.22 -31.08
CA ASN A 101 -6.60 0.36 -30.02
C ASN A 101 -6.27 -0.20 -28.63
N GLN A 102 -6.08 -1.52 -28.50
CA GLN A 102 -5.69 -2.11 -27.21
C GLN A 102 -4.33 -1.59 -26.72
N ARG A 103 -3.37 -1.41 -27.62
CA ARG A 103 -2.04 -0.86 -27.27
C ARG A 103 -2.11 0.64 -26.97
N ALA A 104 -2.91 1.39 -27.74
CA ALA A 104 -3.13 2.82 -27.52
C ALA A 104 -3.76 3.10 -26.15
N GLN A 105 -4.76 2.32 -25.73
CA GLN A 105 -5.35 2.45 -24.39
C GLN A 105 -4.33 2.23 -23.27
N ARG A 106 -3.42 1.25 -23.41
CA ARG A 106 -2.35 1.02 -22.43
C ARG A 106 -1.36 2.18 -22.39
N PHE A 107 -0.98 2.72 -23.54
CA PHE A 107 -0.09 3.88 -23.62
C PHE A 107 -0.73 5.15 -23.07
N ASN A 108 -2.00 5.41 -23.36
CA ASN A 108 -2.74 6.54 -22.78
C ASN A 108 -2.76 6.48 -21.25
N ARG A 109 -3.01 5.31 -20.65
CA ARG A 109 -2.94 5.17 -19.18
C ARG A 109 -1.55 5.50 -18.62
N GLN A 110 -0.49 5.08 -19.32
CA GLN A 110 0.89 5.37 -18.91
C GLN A 110 1.26 6.85 -19.10
N TYR A 111 0.74 7.47 -20.16
CA TYR A 111 0.91 8.88 -20.48
C TYR A 111 0.22 9.78 -19.45
N GLU A 112 -1.06 9.53 -19.18
CA GLU A 112 -1.84 10.21 -18.14
C GLU A 112 -1.16 10.09 -16.77
N HIS A 113 -0.72 8.88 -16.41
CA HIS A 113 0.02 8.67 -15.17
C HIS A 113 1.31 9.50 -15.12
N ALA A 114 2.10 9.53 -16.19
CA ALA A 114 3.32 10.35 -16.24
C ALA A 114 3.02 11.85 -16.13
N ARG A 115 1.95 12.35 -16.77
CA ARG A 115 1.50 13.74 -16.63
C ARG A 115 1.13 14.08 -15.20
N MET A 116 0.35 13.23 -14.54
CA MET A 116 -0.03 13.45 -13.14
C MET A 116 1.19 13.51 -12.22
N GLN A 117 2.19 12.65 -12.43
CA GLN A 117 3.41 12.67 -11.62
C GLN A 117 4.26 13.93 -11.85
N ILE A 118 4.33 14.42 -13.09
CA ILE A 118 5.00 15.70 -13.41
C ILE A 118 4.30 16.86 -12.73
N GLN A 119 2.97 16.91 -12.78
CA GLN A 119 2.20 17.99 -12.13
C GLN A 119 2.43 17.98 -10.62
N LEU A 120 2.38 16.80 -10.00
CA LEU A 120 2.71 16.63 -8.60
C LEU A 120 4.11 17.14 -8.24
N CYS A 121 5.13 16.88 -9.07
CA CYS A 121 6.47 17.40 -8.81
C CYS A 121 6.49 18.94 -8.82
N LYS A 122 5.75 19.58 -9.74
CA LYS A 122 5.63 21.04 -9.78
C LYS A 122 4.93 21.59 -8.54
N ASP A 123 3.85 20.94 -8.11
CA ASP A 123 3.10 21.36 -6.93
C ASP A 123 3.96 21.23 -5.64
N LEU A 124 4.75 20.16 -5.54
CA LEU A 124 5.70 19.95 -4.44
C LEU A 124 6.85 20.97 -4.45
N ALA A 125 7.39 21.30 -5.63
CA ALA A 125 8.41 22.34 -5.77
C ALA A 125 7.86 23.71 -5.33
N ALA A 126 6.64 24.07 -5.74
CA ALA A 126 5.97 25.30 -5.30
C ALA A 126 5.73 25.32 -3.79
N CYS A 127 5.46 24.17 -3.17
CA CYS A 127 5.32 24.07 -1.71
C CYS A 127 6.64 24.37 -0.98
N LEU A 128 7.79 23.91 -1.49
CA LEU A 128 9.11 24.17 -0.91
C LEU A 128 9.50 25.65 -1.01
N GLN A 129 9.10 26.30 -2.11
CA GLN A 129 9.34 27.73 -2.35
C GLN A 129 8.41 28.64 -1.53
N GLY A 130 7.35 28.10 -0.93
CA GLY A 130 6.40 28.86 -0.13
C GLY A 130 5.18 29.38 -0.90
N ASP A 131 5.15 29.19 -2.22
CA ASP A 131 4.10 29.71 -3.12
C ASP A 131 2.78 28.93 -3.05
N HIS A 132 2.78 27.74 -2.45
CA HIS A 132 1.59 26.92 -2.28
C HIS A 132 1.37 26.48 -0.82
N SER A 133 0.12 26.55 -0.35
CA SER A 133 -0.28 26.08 0.98
C SER A 133 -0.84 24.66 0.93
N LEU A 134 0.05 23.66 1.02
CA LEU A 134 -0.38 22.32 1.45
C LEU A 134 -0.74 22.37 2.95
N PRO A 135 -1.67 21.52 3.43
CA PRO A 135 -1.91 21.37 4.86
C PRO A 135 -0.65 20.85 5.53
N LEU A 136 0.07 21.75 6.20
CA LEU A 136 1.28 21.39 6.93
C LEU A 136 0.86 20.80 8.29
N PRO A 137 1.45 19.66 8.70
CA PRO A 137 1.20 19.13 10.03
C PRO A 137 1.70 20.15 11.06
N VAL A 138 1.04 20.26 12.21
CA VAL A 138 1.52 21.11 13.32
C VAL A 138 2.34 20.22 14.25
N LEU A 139 3.65 20.21 14.09
CA LEU A 139 4.56 19.41 14.91
C LEU A 139 5.53 20.30 15.69
N PRO A 140 6.02 19.85 16.85
CA PRO A 140 7.15 20.49 17.52
C PRO A 140 8.42 20.42 16.66
N LEU A 141 9.28 21.45 16.75
CA LEU A 141 10.52 21.55 15.95
C LEU A 141 11.40 20.29 16.02
N CYS A 142 11.61 19.74 17.23
CA CYS A 142 12.39 18.53 17.40
C CYS A 142 11.81 17.32 16.64
N GLN A 143 10.48 17.20 16.52
CA GLN A 143 9.82 16.10 15.83
C GLN A 143 9.93 16.19 14.31
N TYR A 144 9.90 17.40 13.73
CA TYR A 144 10.21 17.57 12.31
C TYR A 144 11.63 17.09 11.99
N SER A 145 12.61 17.49 12.81
CA SER A 145 14.00 17.13 12.60
C SER A 145 14.24 15.62 12.63
N VAL A 146 13.64 14.92 13.60
CA VAL A 146 13.74 13.46 13.74
C VAL A 146 13.01 12.75 12.60
N SER A 147 11.80 13.21 12.26
CA SER A 147 10.99 12.59 11.20
C SER A 147 11.66 12.75 9.84
N ASN A 148 12.18 13.93 9.52
CA ASN A 148 12.86 14.15 8.25
C ASN A 148 14.20 13.39 8.18
N HIS A 149 14.97 13.33 9.27
CA HIS A 149 16.23 12.58 9.31
C HIS A 149 16.01 11.06 9.19
N THR A 150 14.94 10.52 9.78
CA THR A 150 14.60 9.09 9.63
C THR A 150 14.17 8.77 8.20
N HIS A 151 13.38 9.64 7.56
CA HIS A 151 13.00 9.47 6.16
C HIS A 151 14.21 9.56 5.21
N SER A 152 15.10 10.54 5.40
CA SER A 152 16.30 10.68 4.56
C SER A 152 17.28 9.51 4.73
N ARG A 153 17.52 9.02 5.96
CA ARG A 153 18.38 7.85 6.23
C ARG A 153 17.83 6.55 5.65
N ASN A 154 16.53 6.29 5.85
CA ASN A 154 15.88 5.10 5.31
C ASN A 154 15.94 5.06 3.78
N TRP A 155 16.06 6.23 3.14
CA TRP A 155 16.19 6.33 1.71
C TRP A 155 17.64 6.31 1.22
N MET A 156 18.61 6.88 1.92
CA MET A 156 20.03 6.71 1.56
C MET A 156 20.47 5.23 1.62
N SER A 157 19.95 4.47 2.57
CA SER A 157 20.16 3.01 2.65
C SER A 157 19.42 2.25 1.55
N ALA A 158 18.22 2.67 1.16
CA ALA A 158 17.46 2.06 0.06
C ALA A 158 17.99 2.45 -1.34
N SER A 159 18.41 3.69 -1.54
CA SER A 159 18.97 4.24 -2.79
C SER A 159 20.35 3.67 -3.10
N SER A 160 21.20 3.47 -2.09
CA SER A 160 22.46 2.73 -2.24
C SER A 160 22.24 1.25 -2.55
N ALA A 161 21.17 0.64 -2.03
CA ALA A 161 20.75 -0.70 -2.42
C ALA A 161 20.21 -0.76 -3.86
N LEU A 162 19.48 0.27 -4.31
CA LEU A 162 18.94 0.40 -5.66
C LEU A 162 20.01 0.67 -6.72
N LYS A 163 21.04 1.48 -6.44
CA LYS A 163 22.18 1.69 -7.34
C LYS A 163 23.03 0.43 -7.49
N LYS A 164 23.22 -0.37 -6.42
CA LYS A 164 23.87 -1.70 -6.50
C LYS A 164 23.03 -2.74 -7.25
N SER A 165 21.70 -2.58 -7.25
CA SER A 165 20.78 -3.46 -7.97
C SER A 165 20.73 -3.20 -9.48
N GLN A 166 21.00 -1.98 -9.96
CA GLN A 166 20.93 -1.68 -11.40
C GLN A 166 22.24 -1.96 -12.16
N SER A 167 23.41 -1.86 -11.51
CA SER A 167 24.71 -2.18 -12.13
C SER A 167 25.08 -3.67 -12.11
N SER A 168 24.43 -4.48 -11.25
CA SER A 168 24.75 -5.90 -11.08
C SER A 168 23.89 -6.87 -11.91
N ILE A 169 22.82 -6.38 -12.53
CA ILE A 169 21.91 -7.20 -13.34
C ILE A 169 22.37 -7.31 -14.81
N LEU A 170 23.04 -6.28 -15.34
CA LEU A 170 23.55 -6.30 -16.73
C LEU A 170 24.89 -7.04 -16.88
N SER A 171 25.67 -7.22 -15.81
CA SER A 171 26.95 -7.96 -15.84
C SER A 171 26.83 -9.44 -15.48
N ARG A 172 25.64 -9.93 -15.10
CA ARG A 172 25.40 -11.33 -14.69
C ARG A 172 24.64 -12.19 -15.72
N ILE A 173 24.30 -11.67 -16.89
CA ILE A 173 23.53 -12.42 -17.90
C ILE A 173 24.41 -13.04 -19.01
N THR A 174 25.72 -12.81 -19.01
CA THR A 174 26.65 -13.48 -19.93
C THR A 174 27.72 -14.27 -19.16
N GLY A 175 27.32 -15.42 -18.62
CA GLY A 175 28.24 -16.40 -18.05
C GLY A 175 27.65 -17.79 -18.26
N ARG A 176 28.19 -18.52 -19.23
CA ARG A 176 27.81 -19.88 -19.63
C ARG A 176 27.61 -20.79 -18.42
N PHE A 177 26.42 -21.38 -18.30
CA PHE A 177 26.20 -22.57 -17.49
C PHE A 177 26.99 -23.73 -18.14
N VAL A 178 28.14 -24.05 -17.56
CA VAL A 178 28.78 -25.36 -17.75
C VAL A 178 28.35 -26.20 -16.55
N ALA A 179 27.46 -27.16 -16.79
CA ALA A 179 27.12 -28.20 -15.84
C ALA A 179 28.35 -29.11 -15.67
N GLY A 180 29.12 -28.87 -14.61
CA GLY A 180 30.13 -29.81 -14.11
C GLY A 180 29.60 -30.46 -12.84
N SER A 181 29.43 -31.76 -12.85
CA SER A 181 29.19 -32.57 -11.66
C SER A 181 30.34 -32.39 -10.67
N LEU A 182 30.13 -31.64 -9.59
CA LEU A 182 31.12 -31.48 -8.53
C LEU A 182 31.17 -32.75 -7.67
N SER A 183 32.24 -33.51 -7.84
CA SER A 183 32.59 -34.64 -6.99
C SER A 183 33.10 -34.11 -5.64
N PHE A 184 32.39 -34.46 -4.56
CA PHE A 184 32.64 -33.99 -3.18
C PHE A 184 33.96 -34.49 -2.54
N HIS A 185 34.82 -35.19 -3.28
CA HIS A 185 36.01 -35.84 -2.72
C HIS A 185 37.31 -35.03 -2.88
N SER A 186 37.36 -33.99 -3.71
CA SER A 186 38.58 -33.19 -3.95
C SER A 186 38.66 -31.89 -3.13
N LEU A 187 37.60 -31.51 -2.41
CA LEU A 187 37.56 -30.27 -1.64
C LEU A 187 38.27 -30.45 -0.29
N SER A 188 39.06 -29.44 0.10
CA SER A 188 39.71 -29.37 1.41
C SER A 188 38.65 -29.37 2.53
N ILE A 189 39.03 -29.83 3.73
CA ILE A 189 38.11 -29.91 4.88
C ILE A 189 37.47 -28.55 5.19
N THR A 190 38.23 -27.46 5.04
CA THR A 190 37.77 -26.08 5.20
C THR A 190 36.76 -25.65 4.14
N ASP A 191 36.94 -26.09 2.89
CA ASP A 191 35.98 -25.76 1.83
C ASP A 191 34.68 -26.54 2.00
N ARG A 192 34.75 -27.79 2.47
CA ARG A 192 33.56 -28.60 2.77
C ARG A 192 32.74 -28.01 3.91
N THR A 193 33.40 -27.56 5.00
CA THR A 193 32.70 -26.94 6.13
C THR A 193 32.06 -25.61 5.73
N ALA A 194 32.76 -24.78 4.95
CA ALA A 194 32.21 -23.55 4.41
C ALA A 194 30.98 -23.79 3.50
N LEU A 195 31.03 -24.82 2.64
CA LEU A 195 29.93 -25.19 1.77
C LEU A 195 28.70 -25.67 2.56
N VAL A 196 28.91 -26.52 3.57
CA VAL A 196 27.84 -27.00 4.47
C VAL A 196 27.22 -25.85 5.26
N LEU A 197 28.03 -24.93 5.79
CA LEU A 197 27.54 -23.71 6.46
C LEU A 197 26.72 -22.84 5.51
N SER A 198 27.15 -22.68 4.26
CA SER A 198 26.43 -21.88 3.26
C SER A 198 25.08 -22.51 2.88
N LEU A 199 25.01 -23.84 2.78
CA LEU A 199 23.78 -24.58 2.52
C LEU A 199 22.81 -24.49 3.70
N LEU A 200 23.30 -24.63 4.94
CA LEU A 200 22.51 -24.47 6.16
C LEU A 200 21.96 -23.05 6.29
N LEU A 201 22.78 -22.03 6.03
CA LEU A 201 22.34 -20.63 6.05
C LEU A 201 21.27 -20.37 4.99
N SER A 202 21.45 -20.90 3.79
CA SER A 202 20.47 -20.79 2.69
C SER A 202 19.14 -21.48 3.06
N ALA A 203 19.20 -22.66 3.68
CA ALA A 203 18.03 -23.37 4.17
C ALA A 203 17.31 -22.61 5.29
N LEU A 204 18.05 -22.00 6.23
CA LEU A 204 17.48 -21.15 7.29
C LEU A 204 16.83 -19.88 6.74
N ILE A 205 17.44 -19.23 5.76
CA ILE A 205 16.86 -18.06 5.08
C ILE A 205 15.58 -18.47 4.33
N ALA A 206 15.60 -19.60 3.64
CA ALA A 206 14.43 -20.13 2.94
C ALA A 206 13.29 -20.51 3.93
N ALA A 207 13.62 -21.16 5.05
CA ALA A 207 12.67 -21.49 6.10
C ALA A 207 12.09 -20.24 6.77
N GLY A 208 12.93 -19.23 7.05
CA GLY A 208 12.51 -17.93 7.56
C GLY A 208 11.59 -17.18 6.59
N GLY A 209 11.91 -17.21 5.29
CA GLY A 209 11.07 -16.65 4.23
C GLY A 209 9.73 -17.38 4.09
N CYS A 210 9.72 -18.71 4.19
CA CYS A 210 8.50 -19.51 4.23
C CYS A 210 7.65 -19.19 5.47
N MET A 211 8.26 -19.14 6.67
CA MET A 211 7.54 -18.77 7.90
C MET A 211 6.97 -17.36 7.83
N TYR A 212 7.68 -16.39 7.23
CA TYR A 212 7.17 -15.05 6.97
C TYR A 212 5.98 -15.05 6.00
N ALA A 213 6.01 -15.90 4.96
CA ALA A 213 4.89 -16.07 4.03
C ALA A 213 3.65 -16.77 4.67
N PHE A 214 3.85 -17.59 5.71
CA PHE A 214 2.79 -18.31 6.43
C PHE A 214 2.29 -17.58 7.70
N ARG A 215 3.05 -16.66 8.30
CA ARG A 215 2.62 -15.77 9.40
C ARG A 215 1.78 -14.59 8.89
N GLY A 216 0.79 -14.88 8.05
CA GLY A 216 -0.16 -13.90 7.55
C GLY A 216 -1.02 -13.33 8.68
N GLU A 217 -1.14 -12.00 8.74
CA GLU A 217 -2.00 -11.23 9.65
C GLU A 217 -3.36 -11.90 9.88
N LYS A 218 -3.60 -12.42 11.08
CA LYS A 218 -4.78 -13.25 11.34
C LYS A 218 -5.95 -12.33 11.68
N ILE A 219 -6.78 -11.99 10.69
CA ILE A 219 -8.12 -11.50 11.00
C ILE A 219 -8.99 -12.70 11.37
N ALA A 220 -9.60 -12.62 12.55
CA ALA A 220 -10.68 -13.51 12.94
C ALA A 220 -12.00 -12.87 12.53
N ILE A 221 -12.90 -13.70 12.00
CA ILE A 221 -14.26 -13.29 11.65
C ILE A 221 -15.19 -14.12 12.52
N THR A 222 -16.13 -13.44 13.18
CA THR A 222 -17.29 -14.08 13.80
C THR A 222 -18.55 -13.47 13.19
N VAL A 223 -19.52 -14.32 12.89
CA VAL A 223 -20.78 -13.93 12.25
C VAL A 223 -21.93 -14.35 13.15
N LYS A 224 -22.88 -13.44 13.38
CA LYS A 224 -24.10 -13.68 14.12
C LYS A 224 -25.29 -13.27 13.25
N ALA A 225 -26.25 -14.16 13.05
CA ALA A 225 -27.48 -13.81 12.35
C ALA A 225 -28.35 -12.92 13.24
N ILE A 226 -28.88 -11.83 12.67
CA ILE A 226 -29.83 -10.94 13.34
C ILE A 226 -31.25 -11.26 12.85
N ASP A 227 -31.44 -11.22 11.53
CA ASP A 227 -32.72 -11.47 10.86
C ASP A 227 -32.46 -12.11 9.48
N ARG A 228 -33.51 -12.49 8.75
CA ARG A 228 -33.39 -13.05 7.40
C ARG A 228 -32.72 -12.05 6.45
N GLY A 229 -31.54 -12.45 5.97
CA GLY A 229 -30.69 -11.63 5.10
C GLY A 229 -29.89 -10.55 5.84
N GLU A 230 -29.90 -10.52 7.18
CA GLU A 230 -29.17 -9.53 7.98
C GLU A 230 -28.27 -10.18 9.04
N TYR A 231 -27.00 -9.75 9.06
CA TYR A 231 -25.94 -10.36 9.84
C TYR A 231 -25.08 -9.32 10.55
N GLU A 232 -24.71 -9.60 11.79
CA GLU A 232 -23.64 -8.91 12.50
C GLU A 232 -22.32 -9.63 12.23
N VAL A 233 -21.36 -8.94 11.62
CA VAL A 233 -20.04 -9.48 11.29
C VAL A 233 -18.99 -8.72 12.08
N SER A 234 -18.30 -9.44 12.95
CA SER A 234 -17.19 -8.94 13.74
C SER A 234 -15.86 -9.30 13.08
N PHE A 235 -15.04 -8.29 12.82
CA PHE A 235 -13.68 -8.45 12.32
C PHE A 235 -12.68 -8.10 13.43
N SER A 236 -11.98 -9.12 13.94
CA SER A 236 -10.94 -8.93 14.96
C SER A 236 -9.56 -8.95 14.32
N ASN A 237 -8.83 -7.85 14.44
CA ASN A 237 -7.45 -7.75 14.02
C ASN A 237 -6.54 -8.32 15.11
N THR A 238 -5.86 -9.44 14.85
CA THR A 238 -4.86 -9.99 15.80
C THR A 238 -3.41 -9.66 15.38
N SER A 239 -3.25 -8.77 14.39
CA SER A 239 -1.96 -8.23 13.95
C SER A 239 -1.55 -7.04 14.80
N PRO A 240 -0.24 -6.79 14.98
CA PRO A 240 0.28 -5.54 15.54
C PRO A 240 0.18 -4.35 14.57
N LYS A 241 -0.39 -4.51 13.37
CA LYS A 241 -0.53 -3.45 12.36
C LYS A 241 -1.98 -3.10 12.12
N THR A 242 -2.25 -1.84 11.83
CA THR A 242 -3.57 -1.39 11.35
C THR A 242 -3.85 -1.99 9.97
N LEU A 243 -5.08 -2.43 9.73
CA LEU A 243 -5.54 -3.02 8.46
C LEU A 243 -6.68 -2.18 7.87
N ALA A 244 -6.76 -2.07 6.55
CA ALA A 244 -7.88 -1.42 5.87
C ALA A 244 -8.81 -2.48 5.25
N LEU A 245 -10.03 -2.64 5.79
CA LEU A 245 -11.06 -3.48 5.18
C LEU A 245 -11.78 -2.71 4.08
N ILE A 246 -11.88 -3.32 2.90
CA ILE A 246 -12.63 -2.80 1.75
C ILE A 246 -13.88 -3.66 1.56
N LEU A 247 -15.05 -3.03 1.75
CA LEU A 247 -16.37 -3.64 1.81
C LEU A 247 -17.39 -2.76 1.06
N PRO A 248 -18.18 -3.28 0.11
CA PRO A 248 -18.00 -4.57 -0.57
C PRO A 248 -16.77 -4.53 -1.49
N TYR A 249 -16.08 -5.66 -1.64
CA TYR A 249 -14.99 -5.81 -2.60
C TYR A 249 -15.46 -6.57 -3.85
N ASN A 250 -15.23 -5.99 -5.02
CA ASN A 250 -15.73 -6.54 -6.30
C ASN A 250 -14.71 -7.45 -7.02
N GLY A 251 -13.65 -7.91 -6.34
CA GLY A 251 -12.65 -8.79 -6.96
C GLY A 251 -11.67 -8.10 -7.90
N GLY A 252 -11.58 -6.75 -7.85
CA GLY A 252 -10.65 -5.93 -8.65
C GLY A 252 -9.17 -6.15 -8.31
N GLY A 253 -8.30 -5.17 -8.56
CA GLY A 253 -6.92 -5.21 -8.07
C GLY A 253 -6.83 -4.56 -6.70
N LEU A 254 -6.38 -5.28 -5.66
CA LEU A 254 -5.97 -4.64 -4.41
C LEU A 254 -4.55 -4.08 -4.56
N GLU A 255 -4.45 -2.76 -4.71
CA GLU A 255 -3.15 -2.08 -4.74
C GLU A 255 -2.44 -2.22 -3.39
N LYS A 256 -1.10 -2.29 -3.41
CA LYS A 256 -0.33 -2.32 -2.16
C LYS A 256 -0.31 -0.91 -1.57
N SER A 257 -1.11 -0.67 -0.53
CA SER A 257 -1.17 0.59 0.22
C SER A 257 -0.85 0.38 1.71
N ILE A 258 -0.67 1.49 2.44
CA ILE A 258 -0.48 1.52 3.90
C ILE A 258 -1.65 2.33 4.49
N PRO A 259 -2.47 1.76 5.42
CA PRO A 259 -2.41 0.40 5.93
C PRO A 259 -2.78 -0.68 4.88
N PRO A 260 -2.25 -1.91 5.00
CA PRO A 260 -2.45 -2.96 4.01
C PRO A 260 -3.94 -3.25 3.77
N PRO A 261 -4.41 -3.22 2.50
CA PRO A 261 -5.82 -3.37 2.20
C PRO A 261 -6.24 -4.82 2.09
N LEU A 262 -7.46 -5.07 2.54
CA LEU A 262 -8.10 -6.37 2.61
C LEU A 262 -9.49 -6.26 2.01
N GLY A 263 -9.65 -6.85 0.83
CA GLY A 263 -10.94 -6.91 0.17
C GLY A 263 -11.77 -8.06 0.74
N VAL A 264 -13.04 -7.82 1.04
CA VAL A 264 -13.95 -8.88 1.49
C VAL A 264 -15.08 -9.02 0.47
N THR A 265 -15.20 -10.20 -0.12
CA THR A 265 -16.29 -10.55 -1.03
C THR A 265 -17.35 -11.35 -0.29
N VAL A 266 -18.60 -11.21 -0.74
CA VAL A 266 -19.74 -12.00 -0.30
C VAL A 266 -20.23 -12.81 -1.50
N GLU A 267 -20.35 -14.12 -1.33
CA GLU A 267 -20.83 -15.05 -2.37
C GLU A 267 -21.97 -15.89 -1.79
N LEU A 268 -22.99 -16.16 -2.60
CA LEU A 268 -24.03 -17.13 -2.28
C LEU A 268 -23.68 -18.47 -2.95
N LEU A 269 -23.77 -19.53 -2.17
CA LEU A 269 -23.44 -20.89 -2.59
C LEU A 269 -24.66 -21.78 -2.45
N ASP A 270 -24.81 -22.69 -3.39
CA ASP A 270 -25.65 -23.87 -3.22
C ASP A 270 -24.92 -24.90 -2.35
N LYS A 271 -25.52 -25.27 -1.20
CA LYS A 271 -25.02 -26.25 -0.23
C LYS A 271 -24.72 -27.61 -0.85
N LYS A 272 -25.42 -28.00 -1.93
CA LYS A 272 -25.20 -29.30 -2.61
C LYS A 272 -24.05 -29.28 -3.59
N LYS A 273 -23.86 -28.16 -4.29
CA LYS A 273 -22.88 -28.05 -5.38
C LYS A 273 -21.59 -27.36 -4.96
N ASN A 274 -21.59 -26.63 -3.85
CA ASN A 274 -20.48 -25.80 -3.36
C ASN A 274 -19.93 -24.84 -4.43
N LEU A 275 -20.76 -24.51 -5.41
CA LEU A 275 -20.47 -23.62 -6.53
C LEU A 275 -21.12 -22.26 -6.27
N PRO A 276 -20.44 -21.15 -6.62
CA PRO A 276 -21.06 -19.83 -6.60
C PRO A 276 -22.24 -19.82 -7.57
N LEU A 277 -23.37 -19.28 -7.11
CA LEU A 277 -24.46 -18.94 -8.01
C LEU A 277 -23.96 -17.82 -8.93
N ASN A 278 -24.22 -17.93 -10.24
CA ASN A 278 -23.65 -17.05 -11.28
C ASN A 278 -24.07 -15.56 -11.18
N GLN A 279 -24.75 -15.16 -10.10
CA GLN A 279 -25.21 -13.81 -9.83
C GLN A 279 -24.48 -13.30 -8.58
N SER A 280 -23.70 -12.23 -8.74
CA SER A 280 -23.13 -11.51 -7.61
C SER A 280 -24.26 -10.88 -6.81
N ILE A 281 -24.48 -11.31 -5.57
CA ILE A 281 -25.51 -10.72 -4.72
C ILE A 281 -25.11 -9.31 -4.33
N GLU A 282 -26.06 -8.38 -4.42
CA GLU A 282 -25.87 -7.04 -3.88
C GLU A 282 -25.81 -7.11 -2.34
N SER A 283 -24.65 -6.74 -1.79
CA SER A 283 -24.40 -6.71 -0.34
C SER A 283 -24.20 -5.29 0.14
N LEU A 284 -24.95 -4.91 1.17
CA LEU A 284 -24.89 -3.60 1.81
C LEU A 284 -24.27 -3.74 3.19
N TRP A 285 -23.35 -2.82 3.50
CA TRP A 285 -22.61 -2.80 4.76
C TRP A 285 -22.83 -1.49 5.51
N TYR A 286 -23.03 -1.62 6.83
CA TYR A 286 -23.29 -0.50 7.75
C TYR A 286 -22.45 -0.63 9.02
N TYR A 287 -22.21 0.50 9.69
CA TYR A 287 -21.71 0.48 11.06
C TYR A 287 -22.84 0.04 12.01
N ARG A 288 -22.52 -0.79 13.00
CA ARG A 288 -23.52 -1.32 13.96
C ARG A 288 -24.42 -0.24 14.57
N ASP A 289 -23.84 0.91 14.92
CA ASP A 289 -24.53 1.98 15.66
C ASP A 289 -25.01 3.14 14.75
N LYS A 290 -24.86 3.03 13.42
CA LYS A 290 -25.22 4.10 12.47
C LYS A 290 -25.90 3.52 11.24
N SER A 291 -27.09 4.04 10.91
CA SER A 291 -27.83 3.73 9.67
C SER A 291 -27.17 4.27 8.39
N ALA A 292 -25.92 4.73 8.47
CA ALA A 292 -25.17 5.29 7.36
C ALA A 292 -24.36 4.20 6.66
N TYR A 293 -24.47 4.15 5.33
CA TYR A 293 -23.65 3.30 4.47
C TYR A 293 -22.16 3.56 4.69
N LEU A 294 -21.34 2.51 4.54
CA LEU A 294 -19.89 2.66 4.50
C LEU A 294 -19.48 3.55 3.31
N LYS A 295 -18.85 4.69 3.58
CA LYS A 295 -18.36 5.64 2.55
C LYS A 295 -16.90 5.41 2.14
N GLY A 296 -16.25 4.37 2.67
CA GLY A 296 -14.83 4.11 2.45
C GLY A 296 -14.32 2.91 3.23
N PRO A 297 -12.99 2.67 3.22
CA PRO A 297 -12.40 1.54 3.92
C PRO A 297 -12.56 1.66 5.44
N VAL A 298 -12.86 0.54 6.09
CA VAL A 298 -12.93 0.45 7.56
C VAL A 298 -11.55 0.16 8.10
N LEU A 299 -11.04 1.03 8.98
CA LEU A 299 -9.74 0.86 9.60
C LEU A 299 -9.84 -0.01 10.85
N LEU A 300 -9.14 -1.15 10.85
CA LEU A 300 -8.98 -2.01 12.02
C LEU A 300 -7.65 -1.71 12.69
N SER A 301 -7.70 -1.08 13.86
CA SER A 301 -6.51 -0.86 14.70
C SER A 301 -5.86 -2.19 15.14
N PRO A 302 -4.57 -2.17 15.52
CA PRO A 302 -3.91 -3.35 16.07
C PRO A 302 -4.67 -3.92 17.27
N PHE A 303 -4.84 -5.24 17.32
CA PHE A 303 -5.50 -5.93 18.45
C PHE A 303 -6.92 -5.44 18.78
N SER A 304 -7.60 -4.81 17.81
CA SER A 304 -8.97 -4.32 17.97
C SER A 304 -9.99 -5.19 17.24
N GLN A 305 -11.26 -4.96 17.54
CA GLN A 305 -12.39 -5.59 16.86
C GLN A 305 -13.35 -4.50 16.41
N GLU A 306 -13.80 -4.61 15.16
CA GLU A 306 -14.89 -3.80 14.63
C GLU A 306 -16.08 -4.67 14.29
N VAL A 307 -17.27 -4.12 14.50
CA VAL A 307 -18.54 -4.84 14.29
C VAL A 307 -19.37 -4.10 13.26
N LEU A 308 -19.72 -4.79 12.18
CA LEU A 308 -20.43 -4.25 11.04
C LEU A 308 -21.72 -5.04 10.80
N SER A 309 -22.75 -4.36 10.29
CA SER A 309 -23.99 -5.00 9.86
C SER A 309 -23.92 -5.25 8.35
N LEU A 310 -24.14 -6.49 7.94
CA LEU A 310 -24.24 -6.94 6.55
C LEU A 310 -25.71 -7.22 6.25
N ARG A 311 -26.25 -6.56 5.23
CA ARG A 311 -27.59 -6.80 4.70
C ARG A 311 -27.51 -7.26 3.24
N LEU A 312 -28.19 -8.35 2.94
CA LEU A 312 -28.36 -8.89 1.60
C LEU A 312 -29.75 -8.52 1.09
N ASP A 313 -29.87 -8.28 -0.22
CA ASP A 313 -31.18 -7.99 -0.82
C ASP A 313 -32.11 -9.22 -0.72
N ARG A 314 -33.30 -9.01 -0.15
CA ARG A 314 -34.28 -10.07 0.12
C ARG A 314 -34.89 -10.58 -1.18
N ASP A 315 -35.10 -9.69 -2.15
CA ASP A 315 -35.71 -10.03 -3.44
C ASP A 315 -34.81 -10.95 -4.27
N GLU A 316 -33.48 -10.81 -4.18
CA GLU A 316 -32.51 -11.69 -4.83
C GLU A 316 -32.47 -13.10 -4.20
N ILE A 317 -32.61 -13.15 -2.87
CA ILE A 317 -32.66 -14.41 -2.10
C ILE A 317 -33.93 -15.21 -2.41
N GLU A 318 -35.07 -14.53 -2.58
CA GLU A 318 -36.35 -15.18 -2.88
C GLU A 318 -36.42 -15.69 -4.33
N LYS A 319 -35.88 -14.92 -5.29
CA LYS A 319 -35.78 -15.32 -6.70
C LYS A 319 -34.92 -16.56 -6.92
N THR A 320 -33.98 -16.85 -6.02
CA THR A 320 -33.13 -18.05 -6.11
C THR A 320 -33.84 -19.34 -5.67
N GLY A 321 -35.11 -19.29 -5.25
CA GLY A 321 -36.06 -20.42 -5.22
C GLY A 321 -35.74 -21.58 -4.26
N ALA A 322 -34.65 -21.52 -3.49
CA ALA A 322 -34.16 -22.63 -2.67
C ALA A 322 -33.56 -22.16 -1.33
N SER A 323 -34.26 -21.29 -0.60
CA SER A 323 -33.75 -20.66 0.64
C SER A 323 -33.12 -21.61 1.68
N GLU A 324 -33.57 -22.88 1.78
CA GLU A 324 -33.01 -23.86 2.75
C GLU A 324 -31.68 -24.51 2.32
N GLN A 325 -31.31 -24.41 1.05
CA GLN A 325 -30.09 -25.02 0.50
C GLN A 325 -29.00 -23.98 0.22
N LEU A 326 -29.16 -22.74 0.66
CA LEU A 326 -28.21 -21.66 0.41
C LEU A 326 -27.26 -21.44 1.60
N GLN A 327 -26.00 -21.17 1.28
CA GLN A 327 -24.96 -20.76 2.22
C GLN A 327 -24.32 -19.46 1.74
N ILE A 328 -23.87 -18.64 2.69
CA ILE A 328 -23.11 -17.43 2.41
C ILE A 328 -21.65 -17.72 2.66
N ARG A 329 -20.79 -17.31 1.72
CA ARG A 329 -19.33 -17.34 1.85
C ARG A 329 -18.79 -15.93 1.88
N LEU A 330 -18.11 -15.59 2.97
CA LEU A 330 -17.22 -14.43 3.05
C LEU A 330 -15.81 -14.85 2.66
N THR A 331 -15.21 -14.18 1.68
CA THR A 331 -13.81 -14.43 1.32
C THR A 331 -12.97 -13.17 1.48
N ILE A 332 -11.89 -13.29 2.24
CA ILE A 332 -10.90 -12.23 2.42
C ILE A 332 -9.81 -12.38 1.35
N PHE A 333 -9.57 -11.31 0.62
CA PHE A 333 -8.49 -11.15 -0.33
C PHE A 333 -7.45 -10.17 0.18
N ARG A 334 -6.19 -10.45 -0.10
CA ARG A 334 -5.05 -9.57 0.19
C ARG A 334 -4.45 -9.03 -1.08
N ALA A 335 -3.94 -7.81 -1.03
CA ALA A 335 -3.07 -7.30 -2.09
C ALA A 335 -1.91 -8.27 -2.39
N PRO A 336 -1.61 -8.59 -3.67
CA PRO A 336 -2.19 -8.03 -4.90
C PRO A 336 -3.31 -8.88 -5.54
N ASN A 337 -3.94 -9.80 -4.79
CA ASN A 337 -5.13 -10.65 -5.09
C ASN A 337 -4.95 -12.10 -4.60
N ARG A 338 -4.32 -12.29 -3.44
CA ARG A 338 -4.18 -13.62 -2.84
C ARG A 338 -5.39 -13.89 -1.94
N LYS A 339 -6.15 -14.94 -2.24
CA LYS A 339 -7.18 -15.47 -1.34
C LYS A 339 -6.53 -15.83 -0.01
N SER A 340 -6.97 -15.18 1.06
CA SER A 340 -6.39 -15.33 2.39
C SER A 340 -7.18 -16.33 3.23
N LYS A 341 -8.50 -16.14 3.34
CA LYS A 341 -9.37 -16.95 4.19
C LYS A 341 -10.79 -16.91 3.64
N SER A 342 -11.52 -18.01 3.74
CA SER A 342 -12.96 -18.05 3.49
C SER A 342 -13.69 -18.53 4.73
N TYR A 343 -14.88 -17.98 4.96
CA TYR A 343 -15.78 -18.37 6.03
C TYR A 343 -17.17 -18.59 5.43
N THR A 344 -17.76 -19.75 5.70
CA THR A 344 -19.06 -20.15 5.16
C THR A 344 -20.04 -20.34 6.30
N PHE A 345 -21.24 -19.77 6.19
CA PHE A 345 -22.31 -19.90 7.18
C PHE A 345 -23.68 -20.04 6.48
N PRO A 346 -24.68 -20.63 7.16
CA PRO A 346 -26.00 -20.81 6.56
C PRO A 346 -26.72 -19.48 6.33
N LEU A 347 -27.55 -19.42 5.29
CA LEU A 347 -28.56 -18.38 5.16
C LEU A 347 -29.54 -18.50 6.33
N SER A 348 -29.80 -17.42 7.07
CA SER A 348 -30.69 -17.45 8.24
C SER A 348 -32.12 -17.70 7.75
N SER A 349 -32.68 -18.87 8.07
CA SER A 349 -34.09 -19.18 7.92
C SER A 349 -34.86 -18.58 9.10
N ASP A 350 -36.00 -17.93 8.85
CA ASP A 350 -36.83 -17.27 9.85
C ASP A 350 -36.99 -18.09 11.15
N SER A 351 -36.54 -17.54 12.29
CA SER A 351 -37.16 -17.67 13.63
C SER A 351 -36.20 -17.31 14.78
N ILE A 352 -36.23 -16.05 15.22
CA ILE A 352 -36.14 -15.75 16.65
C ILE A 352 -37.29 -14.80 16.98
N ARG A 353 -38.52 -15.33 17.06
CA ARG A 353 -39.53 -14.68 17.89
C ARG A 353 -39.17 -15.00 19.35
N PRO A 354 -39.09 -14.02 20.27
CA PRO A 354 -39.11 -14.34 21.68
C PRO A 354 -40.43 -15.05 21.97
N LYS A 355 -40.38 -16.17 22.70
CA LYS A 355 -41.59 -16.72 23.31
C LYS A 355 -42.05 -15.69 24.35
N GLU A 356 -43.27 -15.19 24.18
CA GLU A 356 -44.02 -14.50 25.25
C GLU A 356 -44.27 -15.44 26.43
#